data_AF-A0A2J0N4P2-F1
#
_entry.id   AF-A0A2J0N4P2-F1
#
_cell.length_a   1.000
_cell.length_b   1.000
_cell.length_c   1.000
_cell.angle_alpha   90.00
_cell.angle_beta   90.00
_cell.angle_gamma   90.00
#
_symmetry.space_group_name_H-M   'P 1'
#
loop_
_entity.id
_entity.type
_entity.pdbx_description
1 polymer ?
#
loop_
_entity_poly.entity_id
_entity_poly.type
_entity_poly.pdbx_seq_one_letter_code
_entity_poly.pdbx_strand_id
1 'polypeptide(L)'
;MKTKRSYGWVPDRPDQRDYLYSAIRPVVRLPEKIDLREFCSIVENQEELGSCTANALAGNLEYLDRKGITTFPFDDRNYPDRRTERTGRDLGYTDVSRLFIYYNERVLEDTVDYDSGASLRDGIKTLRKQGACWEKTWPYVIEHFDRKPPKNCYIEAKKHRIESYHR
;
A
#
# COMPACT_ATOMS: atom_id res chain seq x y z
N MET A 1 -6.64 27.69 4.47
CA MET A 1 -7.82 26.82 4.31
C MET A 1 -7.54 25.50 5.02
N LYS A 2 -8.47 24.96 5.81
CA LYS A 2 -8.35 23.58 6.33
C LYS A 2 -8.71 22.64 5.18
N THR A 3 -7.80 21.77 4.78
CA THR A 3 -8.04 20.73 3.77
C THR A 3 -9.18 19.83 4.25
N LYS A 4 -10.19 19.57 3.40
CA LYS A 4 -11.32 18.72 3.76
C LYS A 4 -10.88 17.26 3.57
N ARG A 5 -10.67 16.53 4.66
CA ARG A 5 -10.27 15.11 4.58
C ARG A 5 -11.48 14.22 4.40
N SER A 6 -11.45 13.34 3.40
CA SER A 6 -12.42 12.26 3.23
C SER A 6 -11.78 10.96 3.70
N TYR A 7 -12.47 10.17 4.52
CA TYR A 7 -12.06 8.82 4.86
C TYR A 7 -12.93 7.85 4.07
N GLY A 8 -12.39 6.70 3.70
CA GLY A 8 -13.12 5.71 2.91
C GLY A 8 -12.93 4.29 3.39
N TRP A 9 -12.64 4.06 4.67
CA TRP A 9 -12.63 2.68 5.16
C TRP A 9 -14.06 2.14 5.20
N VAL A 10 -14.27 1.00 4.54
CA VAL A 10 -15.50 0.22 4.57
C VAL A 10 -15.28 -1.06 5.38
N PRO A 11 -16.19 -1.44 6.30
CA PRO A 11 -16.06 -2.67 7.07
C PRO A 11 -15.91 -3.90 6.18
N ASP A 12 -14.93 -4.75 6.49
CA ASP A 12 -14.76 -6.01 5.77
C ASP A 12 -15.97 -6.92 5.96
N ARG A 13 -16.41 -7.56 4.88
CA ARG A 13 -17.37 -8.68 4.98
C ARG A 13 -16.68 -9.87 5.67
N PRO A 14 -17.33 -10.53 6.66
CA PRO A 14 -16.82 -11.76 7.24
C PRO A 14 -16.60 -12.84 6.16
N ASP A 15 -15.46 -13.54 6.21
CA ASP A 15 -15.14 -14.66 5.32
C ASP A 15 -14.58 -15.80 6.15
N GLN A 16 -15.24 -16.96 6.14
CA GLN A 16 -14.83 -18.13 6.93
C GLN A 16 -13.51 -18.75 6.44
N ARG A 17 -13.03 -18.35 5.26
CA ARG A 17 -11.76 -18.82 4.67
C ARG A 17 -10.56 -17.97 5.12
N ASP A 18 -10.78 -16.99 5.99
CA ASP A 18 -9.69 -16.18 6.53
C ASP A 18 -8.70 -17.03 7.32
N TYR A 19 -7.44 -16.97 6.93
CA TYR A 19 -6.36 -17.55 7.72
C TYR A 19 -6.16 -16.71 8.98
N LEU A 20 -6.20 -17.35 10.14
CA LEU A 20 -5.99 -16.69 11.42
C LEU A 20 -4.49 -16.56 11.71
N TYR A 21 -4.03 -15.34 12.02
CA TYR A 21 -2.67 -15.09 12.45
C TYR A 21 -2.35 -15.85 13.73
N SER A 22 -3.34 -16.08 14.60
CA SER A 22 -3.20 -16.91 15.80
C SER A 22 -2.76 -18.34 15.53
N ALA A 23 -2.99 -18.87 14.32
CA ALA A 23 -2.57 -20.22 13.94
C ALA A 23 -1.07 -20.31 13.59
N ILE A 24 -0.44 -19.20 13.20
CA ILE A 24 0.97 -19.16 12.77
C ILE A 24 1.85 -18.28 13.66
N ARG A 25 1.27 -17.48 14.57
CA ARG A 25 2.02 -16.53 15.38
C ARG A 25 3.02 -17.28 16.28
N PRO A 26 4.29 -16.82 16.34
CA PRO A 26 5.26 -17.41 17.25
C PRO A 26 4.89 -17.06 18.71
N VAL A 27 5.13 -18.00 19.62
CA VAL A 27 5.02 -17.74 21.06
C VAL A 27 6.26 -16.97 21.49
N VAL A 28 6.11 -15.67 21.74
CA VAL A 28 7.21 -14.77 22.12
C VAL A 28 6.85 -13.98 23.36
N ARG A 29 7.86 -13.66 24.19
CA ARG A 29 7.71 -12.69 25.27
C ARG A 29 7.78 -11.29 24.68
N LEU A 30 6.68 -10.55 24.75
CA LEU A 30 6.63 -9.19 24.25
C LEU A 30 7.41 -8.24 25.17
N PRO A 31 8.11 -7.22 24.62
CA PRO A 31 8.63 -6.14 25.43
C PRO A 31 7.48 -5.28 25.97
N GLU A 32 7.72 -4.55 27.06
CA GLU A 32 6.73 -3.62 27.63
C GLU A 32 6.39 -2.47 26.66
N LYS A 33 7.34 -2.10 25.81
CA LYS A 33 7.19 -1.06 24.80
C LYS A 33 8.05 -1.38 23.59
N ILE A 34 7.52 -1.13 22.40
CA ILE A 34 8.27 -1.20 21.14
C ILE A 34 7.93 0.02 20.28
N ASP A 35 8.93 0.55 19.59
CA ASP A 35 8.77 1.63 18.62
C ASP A 35 9.25 1.13 17.26
N LEU A 36 8.33 1.05 16.30
CA LEU A 36 8.60 0.52 14.96
C LEU A 36 8.83 1.64 13.92
N ARG A 37 8.80 2.92 14.34
CA ARG A 37 8.87 4.08 13.42
C ARG A 37 10.16 4.15 12.63
N GLU A 38 11.24 3.53 13.10
CA GLU A 38 12.49 3.47 12.34
C GLU A 38 12.32 2.80 10.97
N PHE A 39 11.34 1.91 10.82
CA PHE A 39 11.00 1.21 9.57
C PHE A 39 9.78 1.80 8.86
N CYS A 40 9.09 2.79 9.43
CA CYS A 40 7.96 3.42 8.75
C CYS A 40 8.46 4.37 7.66
N SER A 41 7.77 4.43 6.53
CA SER A 41 7.94 5.49 5.55
C SER A 41 7.51 6.85 6.10
N ILE A 42 7.78 7.92 5.35
CA ILE A 42 7.25 9.23 5.69
C ILE A 42 5.71 9.19 5.74
N VAL A 43 5.11 10.07 6.52
CA VAL A 43 3.65 10.16 6.58
C VAL A 43 3.14 10.81 5.30
N GLU A 44 2.52 10.01 4.45
CA GLU A 44 1.88 10.45 3.21
C GLU A 44 0.59 11.25 3.46
N ASN A 45 0.21 12.07 2.47
CA ASN A 45 -1.05 12.81 2.48
C ASN A 45 -2.03 12.23 1.46
N GLN A 46 -3.17 11.71 1.93
CA GLN A 46 -4.23 11.20 1.06
C GLN A 46 -5.09 12.30 0.40
N GLU A 47 -4.93 13.55 0.84
CA GLU A 47 -5.69 14.71 0.41
C GLU A 47 -7.20 14.60 0.74
N GLU A 48 -8.07 14.93 -0.22
CA GLU A 48 -9.53 14.91 -0.05
C GLU A 48 -10.17 13.59 -0.50
N LEU A 49 -9.36 12.61 -0.95
CA LEU A 49 -9.82 11.33 -1.48
C LEU A 49 -10.01 10.29 -0.37
N GLY A 50 -11.04 9.44 -0.46
CA GLY A 50 -11.34 8.34 0.46
C GLY A 50 -10.37 7.15 0.44
N SER A 51 -9.12 7.33 0.02
CA SER A 51 -8.14 6.26 -0.27
C SER A 51 -7.34 5.76 0.96
N CYS A 52 -7.88 5.90 2.17
CA CYS A 52 -7.11 5.63 3.40
C CYS A 52 -6.64 4.17 3.52
N THR A 53 -7.39 3.20 2.98
CA THR A 53 -6.98 1.78 2.89
C THR A 53 -5.75 1.61 2.04
N ALA A 54 -5.74 2.21 0.85
CA ALA A 54 -4.61 2.19 -0.05
C ALA A 54 -3.36 2.86 0.54
N ASN A 55 -3.53 3.99 1.27
CA ASN A 55 -2.41 4.64 1.97
C ASN A 55 -1.83 3.75 3.08
N ALA A 56 -2.69 3.10 3.87
CA ALA A 56 -2.25 2.17 4.91
C ALA A 56 -1.52 0.95 4.33
N LEU A 57 -2.01 0.41 3.22
CA LEU A 57 -1.40 -0.74 2.54
C LEU A 57 -0.08 -0.38 1.85
N ALA A 58 0.00 0.81 1.23
CA ALA A 58 1.25 1.32 0.68
C ALA A 58 2.32 1.44 1.78
N GLY A 59 1.99 2.12 2.88
CA GLY A 59 2.89 2.26 4.03
C GLY A 59 3.27 0.91 4.66
N ASN A 60 2.40 -0.10 4.60
CA ASN A 60 2.75 -1.46 5.05
C ASN A 60 3.77 -2.13 4.13
N LEU A 61 3.62 -2.03 2.81
CA LEU A 61 4.59 -2.58 1.86
C LEU A 61 5.94 -1.90 1.99
N GLU A 62 5.96 -0.57 2.10
CA GLU A 62 7.17 0.23 2.33
C GLU A 62 7.83 -0.10 3.67
N TYR A 63 7.04 -0.34 4.72
CA TYR A 63 7.57 -0.80 6.00
C TYR A 63 8.26 -2.17 5.89
N LEU A 64 7.64 -3.13 5.20
CA LEU A 64 8.20 -4.46 5.01
C LEU A 64 9.48 -4.42 4.17
N ASP A 65 9.54 -3.51 3.21
CA ASP A 65 10.71 -3.20 2.40
C ASP A 65 11.87 -2.68 3.28
N ARG A 66 11.65 -1.61 4.06
CA ARG A 66 12.67 -1.07 4.99
C ARG A 66 13.19 -2.11 5.98
N LYS A 67 12.33 -3.06 6.37
CA LYS A 67 12.68 -4.12 7.31
C LYS A 67 13.38 -5.32 6.65
N GLY A 68 13.58 -5.29 5.33
CA GLY A 68 14.25 -6.35 4.56
C GLY A 68 13.46 -7.67 4.50
N ILE A 69 12.13 -7.62 4.72
CA ILE A 69 11.27 -8.81 4.67
C ILE A 69 10.84 -9.11 3.24
N THR A 70 10.71 -8.08 2.40
CA THR A 70 10.27 -8.29 1.02
C THR A 70 11.33 -9.04 0.22
N THR A 71 10.91 -10.09 -0.49
CA THR A 71 11.72 -10.85 -1.44
C THR A 71 11.92 -10.12 -2.77
N PHE A 72 11.58 -8.83 -2.86
CA PHE A 72 11.76 -8.00 -4.04
C PHE A 72 13.21 -7.49 -4.05
N PRO A 73 14.15 -8.07 -4.84
CA PRO A 73 15.43 -7.44 -5.02
C PRO A 73 15.22 -6.13 -5.77
N PHE A 74 15.52 -5.02 -5.09
CA PHE A 74 15.69 -3.71 -5.70
C PHE A 74 16.81 -3.78 -6.73
N ASP A 75 16.50 -3.56 -8.01
CA ASP A 75 17.52 -3.25 -9.00
C ASP A 75 17.84 -1.74 -8.93
N ASP A 76 18.65 -1.36 -7.94
CA ASP A 76 19.19 0.00 -7.73
C ASP A 76 19.85 0.57 -9.01
N ARG A 77 20.31 -0.29 -9.91
CA ARG A 77 21.08 0.10 -11.11
C ARG A 77 20.30 0.88 -12.16
N ASN A 78 18.97 0.88 -12.13
CA ASN A 78 18.14 1.51 -13.16
C ASN A 78 17.29 2.71 -12.67
N TYR A 79 17.44 3.14 -11.41
CA TYR A 79 16.56 4.19 -10.86
C TYR A 79 17.30 5.25 -10.03
N PRO A 80 17.82 6.31 -10.67
CA PRO A 80 18.72 7.26 -10.02
C PRO A 80 18.02 8.31 -9.13
N ASP A 81 16.69 8.29 -9.03
CA ASP A 81 15.96 9.37 -8.35
C ASP A 81 15.68 9.03 -6.89
N ARG A 82 16.74 9.12 -6.08
CA ARG A 82 16.59 9.25 -4.63
C ARG A 82 15.95 10.62 -4.42
N ARG A 83 14.69 10.66 -3.97
CA ARG A 83 14.14 11.82 -3.27
C ARG A 83 15.00 12.03 -2.02
N THR A 84 16.12 12.72 -2.21
CA THR A 84 16.93 13.27 -1.15
C THR A 84 16.11 14.39 -0.56
N GLU A 85 15.35 14.07 0.49
CA GLU A 85 14.89 15.15 1.36
C GLU A 85 16.12 15.93 1.85
N ARG A 86 15.90 17.21 2.17
CA ARG A 86 16.85 18.23 2.66
C ARG A 86 17.85 17.81 3.75
N THR A 87 17.80 16.57 4.24
CA THR A 87 18.60 15.98 5.31
C THR A 87 19.66 14.98 4.84
N GLY A 88 19.74 14.66 3.53
CA GLY A 88 20.78 13.78 2.99
C GLY A 88 20.71 12.32 3.45
N ARG A 89 19.56 11.87 3.97
CA ARG A 89 19.33 10.46 4.30
C ARG A 89 18.72 9.74 3.11
N ASP A 90 19.31 8.60 2.76
CA ASP A 90 18.68 7.60 1.90
C ASP A 90 17.35 7.17 2.54
N LEU A 91 16.23 7.31 1.83
CA LEU A 91 14.92 6.91 2.36
C LEU A 91 14.88 5.38 2.56
N GLY A 92 15.67 4.62 1.80
CA GLY A 92 15.86 3.18 1.99
C GLY A 92 14.60 2.35 1.73
N TYR A 93 13.62 2.89 0.99
CA TYR A 93 12.45 2.18 0.47
C TYR A 93 11.98 2.80 -0.85
N THR A 94 11.16 2.07 -1.60
CA THR A 94 10.51 2.59 -2.80
C THR A 94 9.02 2.83 -2.60
N ASP A 95 8.58 4.03 -2.94
CA ASP A 95 7.20 4.49 -2.86
C ASP A 95 6.29 3.69 -3.82
N VAL A 96 5.19 3.15 -3.29
CA VAL A 96 4.25 2.30 -4.04
C VAL A 96 2.95 3.05 -4.32
N SER A 97 2.41 2.87 -5.53
CA SER A 97 1.28 3.65 -5.99
C SER A 97 0.01 3.38 -5.19
N ARG A 98 -0.38 4.37 -4.40
CA ARG A 98 -1.63 4.35 -3.63
C ARG A 98 -2.85 4.39 -4.56
N LEU A 99 -2.81 5.15 -5.66
CA LEU A 99 -3.92 5.17 -6.61
C LEU A 99 -4.07 3.85 -7.38
N PHE A 100 -2.97 3.12 -7.61
CA PHE A 100 -3.06 1.80 -8.22
C PHE A 100 -3.80 0.83 -7.30
N ILE A 101 -3.46 0.83 -6.01
CA ILE A 101 -4.13 0.01 -5.00
C ILE A 101 -5.61 0.44 -4.92
N TYR A 102 -5.87 1.73 -4.75
CA TYR A 102 -7.23 2.26 -4.58
C TYR A 102 -8.16 2.04 -5.78
N TYR A 103 -7.63 2.17 -7.00
CA TYR A 103 -8.41 1.85 -8.21
C TYR A 103 -8.80 0.37 -8.23
N ASN A 104 -7.86 -0.53 -7.93
CA ASN A 104 -8.12 -1.98 -7.99
C ASN A 104 -8.98 -2.49 -6.83
N GLU A 105 -8.92 -1.84 -5.66
CA GLU A 105 -9.90 -2.04 -4.58
C GLU A 105 -11.33 -1.82 -5.10
N ARG A 106 -11.60 -0.66 -5.70
CA ARG A 106 -12.92 -0.31 -6.24
C ARG A 106 -13.34 -1.12 -7.47
N VAL A 107 -12.38 -1.71 -8.21
CA VAL A 107 -12.69 -2.72 -9.24
C VAL A 107 -13.30 -3.98 -8.62
N LEU A 108 -12.87 -4.40 -7.42
CA LEU A 108 -13.45 -5.56 -6.74
C LEU A 108 -14.81 -5.26 -6.13
N GLU A 109 -15.04 -4.00 -5.76
CA GLU A 109 -16.29 -3.54 -5.15
C GLU A 109 -17.33 -3.04 -6.18
N ASP A 110 -16.94 -2.89 -7.45
CA ASP A 110 -17.76 -2.36 -8.55
C ASP A 110 -18.19 -0.89 -8.36
N THR A 111 -17.24 -0.05 -7.96
CA THR A 111 -17.46 1.35 -7.55
C THR A 111 -16.43 2.34 -8.10
N VAL A 112 -15.79 2.02 -9.23
CA VAL A 112 -14.66 2.81 -9.77
C VAL A 112 -15.02 4.24 -10.20
N ASP A 113 -16.30 4.50 -10.47
CA ASP A 113 -16.86 5.75 -10.98
C ASP A 113 -17.12 6.81 -9.90
N TYR A 114 -16.98 6.48 -8.62
CA TYR A 114 -17.07 7.44 -7.52
C TYR A 114 -16.12 7.10 -6.36
N ASP A 115 -15.93 8.05 -5.46
CA ASP A 115 -15.07 7.92 -4.28
C ASP A 115 -15.80 7.14 -3.18
N SER A 116 -15.92 5.82 -3.36
CA SER A 116 -16.65 4.94 -2.44
C SER A 116 -15.90 4.61 -1.16
N GLY A 117 -14.59 4.86 -1.13
CA GLY A 117 -13.71 4.15 -0.21
C GLY A 117 -13.51 2.68 -0.62
N ALA A 118 -12.96 1.89 0.29
CA ALA A 118 -12.75 0.46 0.12
C ALA A 118 -12.58 -0.27 1.46
N SER A 119 -12.71 -1.58 1.41
CA SER A 119 -12.36 -2.48 2.51
C SER A 119 -10.87 -2.87 2.50
N LEU A 120 -10.27 -3.05 3.68
CA LEU A 120 -8.87 -3.52 3.77
C LEU A 120 -8.71 -4.91 3.15
N ARG A 121 -9.74 -5.77 3.26
CA ARG A 121 -9.77 -7.09 2.62
C ARG A 121 -9.56 -6.98 1.11
N ASP A 122 -10.30 -6.12 0.44
CA ASP A 122 -10.22 -6.02 -1.02
C ASP A 122 -8.92 -5.36 -1.47
N GLY A 123 -8.35 -4.47 -0.65
CA GLY A 123 -6.98 -3.98 -0.82
C GLY A 123 -5.93 -5.09 -0.73
N ILE A 124 -6.01 -5.93 0.29
CA ILE A 124 -5.11 -7.08 0.45
C ILE A 124 -5.28 -8.10 -0.69
N LYS A 125 -6.51 -8.37 -1.15
CA LYS A 125 -6.75 -9.21 -2.34
C LYS A 125 -6.13 -8.60 -3.60
N THR A 126 -6.21 -7.28 -3.75
CA THR A 126 -5.54 -6.55 -4.83
C THR A 126 -4.04 -6.78 -4.79
N LEU A 127 -3.39 -6.61 -3.62
CA LEU A 127 -1.97 -6.87 -3.46
C LEU A 127 -1.60 -8.33 -3.75
N ARG A 128 -2.46 -9.29 -3.38
CA ARG A 128 -2.22 -10.71 -3.64
C ARG A 128 -2.35 -11.07 -5.12
N LYS A 129 -3.33 -10.48 -5.81
CA LYS A 129 -3.66 -10.80 -7.22
C LYS A 129 -2.82 -10.01 -8.21
N GLN A 130 -2.74 -8.70 -8.01
CA GLN A 130 -2.09 -7.73 -8.92
C GLN A 130 -0.74 -7.26 -8.40
N GLY A 131 -0.58 -7.10 -7.09
CA GLY A 131 0.59 -6.46 -6.46
C GLY A 131 0.44 -4.95 -6.42
N ALA A 132 1.56 -4.22 -6.38
CA ALA A 132 1.58 -2.77 -6.46
C ALA A 132 2.70 -2.27 -7.39
N CYS A 133 2.38 -1.30 -8.26
CA CYS A 133 3.38 -0.61 -9.05
C CYS A 133 4.01 0.54 -8.25
N TRP A 134 5.08 1.14 -8.75
CA TRP A 134 5.69 2.30 -8.11
C TRP A 134 4.80 3.54 -8.21
N GLU A 135 4.82 4.39 -7.19
CA GLU A 135 4.11 5.68 -7.19
C GLU A 135 4.62 6.57 -8.34
N LYS A 136 5.91 6.49 -8.71
CA LYS A 136 6.41 7.22 -9.89
C LYS A 136 5.87 6.69 -11.23
N THR A 137 5.50 5.40 -11.31
CA THR A 137 4.89 4.82 -12.51
C THR A 137 3.40 5.18 -12.61
N TRP A 138 2.71 5.30 -11.47
CA TRP A 138 1.32 5.76 -11.39
C TRP A 138 1.14 6.76 -10.23
N PRO A 139 1.39 8.07 -10.49
CA PRO A 139 1.45 9.08 -9.43
C PRO A 139 0.12 9.38 -8.76
N TYR A 140 0.22 9.79 -7.49
CA TYR A 140 -0.89 10.23 -6.66
C TYR A 140 -1.43 11.58 -7.12
N VAL A 141 -2.24 11.57 -8.18
CA VAL A 141 -2.99 12.69 -8.71
C VAL A 141 -4.46 12.37 -8.52
N ILE A 142 -5.11 12.94 -7.49
CA ILE A 142 -6.43 12.50 -7.03
C ILE A 142 -7.52 12.60 -8.11
N GLU A 143 -7.35 13.47 -9.11
CA GLU A 143 -8.23 13.60 -10.28
C GLU A 143 -8.17 12.38 -11.23
N HIS A 144 -7.23 11.46 -11.01
CA HIS A 144 -7.07 10.22 -11.77
C HIS A 144 -7.59 8.99 -11.03
N PHE A 145 -8.23 9.17 -9.88
CA PHE A 145 -8.67 8.05 -9.06
C PHE A 145 -9.62 7.09 -9.82
N ASP A 146 -10.48 7.60 -10.69
CA ASP A 146 -11.43 6.83 -11.51
C ASP A 146 -10.81 6.27 -12.81
N ARG A 147 -9.54 6.61 -13.10
CA ARG A 147 -8.86 6.19 -14.33
C ARG A 147 -8.14 4.88 -14.13
N LYS A 148 -8.37 3.95 -15.07
CA LYS A 148 -7.66 2.69 -15.11
C LYS A 148 -6.16 2.90 -15.31
N PRO A 149 -5.29 2.38 -14.42
CA PRO A 149 -3.85 2.43 -14.63
C PRO A 149 -3.44 1.79 -15.96
N PRO A 150 -2.40 2.30 -16.62
CA PRO A 150 -1.92 1.74 -17.88
C PRO A 150 -1.29 0.35 -17.69
N LYS A 151 -1.16 -0.39 -18.81
CA LYS A 151 -0.71 -1.79 -18.80
C LYS A 151 0.66 -2.00 -18.15
N ASN A 152 1.58 -1.04 -18.28
CA ASN A 152 2.91 -1.09 -17.67
C ASN A 152 2.82 -1.13 -16.13
N CYS A 153 1.89 -0.41 -15.50
CA CYS A 153 1.66 -0.49 -14.06
C CYS A 153 1.34 -1.92 -13.62
N TYR A 154 0.46 -2.63 -14.34
CA TYR A 154 0.12 -4.01 -14.02
C TYR A 154 1.27 -5.01 -14.28
N ILE A 155 2.12 -4.75 -15.28
CA ILE A 155 3.30 -5.59 -15.54
C ILE A 155 4.32 -5.43 -14.41
N GLU A 156 4.53 -4.20 -13.95
CA GLU A 156 5.38 -3.88 -12.81
C GLU A 156 4.81 -4.46 -11.52
N ALA A 157 3.53 -4.21 -11.22
CA ALA A 157 2.85 -4.66 -10.01
C ALA A 157 2.93 -6.17 -9.80
N LYS A 158 2.85 -6.97 -10.88
CA LYS A 158 2.94 -8.44 -10.79
C LYS A 158 4.23 -8.94 -10.14
N LYS A 159 5.31 -8.15 -10.23
CA LYS A 159 6.60 -8.45 -9.59
C LYS A 159 6.56 -8.19 -8.08
N HIS A 160 5.61 -7.39 -7.60
CA HIS A 160 5.48 -6.93 -6.21
C HIS A 160 4.19 -7.43 -5.54
N ARG A 161 3.90 -8.73 -5.66
CA ARG A 161 2.73 -9.36 -5.03
C ARG A 161 3.07 -9.84 -3.63
N ILE A 162 2.13 -9.67 -2.70
CA ILE A 162 2.23 -10.35 -1.42
C ILE A 162 1.99 -11.86 -1.59
N GLU A 163 2.62 -12.66 -0.75
CA GLU A 163 2.46 -14.11 -0.79
C GLU A 163 1.28 -14.61 0.03
N SER A 164 1.07 -14.00 1.21
CA SER A 164 0.02 -14.39 2.14
C SER A 164 -0.46 -13.20 2.99
N TYR A 165 -1.62 -13.36 3.61
CA TYR A 165 -2.17 -12.44 4.60
C TYR A 165 -3.00 -13.23 5.61
N HIS A 166 -3.04 -12.76 6.85
CA HIS A 166 -3.70 -13.43 7.97
C HIS A 166 -4.40 -12.37 8.84
N ARG A 167 -5.55 -12.72 9.42
CA ARG A 167 -6.30 -11.88 10.37
C ARG A 167 -5.88 -12.08 11.81
#